data_AF-A0A7C6PCM1-F1
#
_entry.id   AF-A0A7C6PCM1-F1
#
_cell.length_a   1.000
_cell.length_b   1.000
_cell.length_c   1.000
_cell.angle_alpha   90.00
_cell.angle_beta   90.00
_cell.angle_gamma   90.00
#
_symmetry.space_group_name_H-M   'P 1'
#
loop_
_entity.id
_entity.type
_entity.pdbx_description
1 polymer ?
#
loop_
_entity_poly.entity_id
_entity_poly.type
_entity_poly.pdbx_seq_one_letter_code
_entity_poly.pdbx_strand_id
1 'polypeptide(L)'
;MKKYIALIMSVLMIFCMTACGKADTTETDVDIPIEATDNDTTGENQDPKSIRKSEIEKEIRNRINEGDYSGAKLDRITINENLGTEEPDDYIALVYFTFERKNTHETANEMMKMYSDDLVATIAKKGIQDISEAAVFWEDNYNNRNLKHAYEYRNGGFYVTDVMGE
;
A
#
# COMPACT_ATOMS: atom_id res chain seq x y z
N MET A 1 -19.86 29.86 -44.38
CA MET A 1 -21.21 29.38 -44.79
C MET A 1 -21.06 27.89 -45.09
N LYS A 2 -21.70 26.89 -44.49
CA LYS A 2 -22.97 26.65 -43.75
C LYS A 2 -22.61 25.65 -42.61
N LYS A 3 -22.98 25.71 -41.33
CA LYS A 3 -24.27 25.83 -40.62
C LYS A 3 -25.19 24.58 -40.68
N TYR A 4 -25.41 23.98 -39.49
CA TYR A 4 -26.65 23.40 -38.91
C TYR A 4 -26.77 21.85 -38.75
N ILE A 5 -26.93 21.33 -37.50
CA ILE A 5 -28.19 20.94 -36.76
C ILE A 5 -28.58 19.47 -37.10
N ALA A 6 -29.08 18.53 -36.26
CA ALA A 6 -29.75 18.39 -34.94
C ALA A 6 -29.48 16.94 -34.43
N LEU A 7 -29.40 16.59 -33.14
CA LEU A 7 -30.43 16.44 -32.08
C LEU A 7 -31.61 15.49 -32.41
N ILE A 8 -31.86 14.48 -31.54
CA ILE A 8 -33.15 13.83 -31.15
C ILE A 8 -32.77 12.56 -30.32
N MET A 9 -32.92 12.49 -28.98
CA MET A 9 -34.13 12.16 -28.16
C MET A 9 -34.73 10.80 -28.53
N SER A 10 -35.18 9.87 -27.69
CA SER A 10 -35.31 9.63 -26.24
C SER A 10 -36.02 8.25 -26.10
N VAL A 11 -36.34 7.82 -24.87
CA VAL A 11 -37.37 6.82 -24.45
C VAL A 11 -36.86 5.52 -23.79
N LEU A 12 -36.63 5.64 -22.49
CA LEU A 12 -37.29 4.94 -21.37
C LEU A 12 -38.07 3.63 -21.65
N MET A 13 -37.72 2.53 -20.96
CA MET A 13 -38.69 1.50 -20.59
C MET A 13 -38.44 0.95 -19.18
N ILE A 14 -39.42 1.22 -18.32
CA ILE A 14 -39.61 0.72 -16.97
C ILE A 14 -40.09 -0.74 -17.06
N PHE A 15 -39.49 -1.64 -16.27
CA PHE A 15 -40.07 -2.95 -15.97
C PHE A 15 -40.43 -2.99 -14.49
N CYS A 16 -41.73 -3.12 -14.21
CA CYS A 16 -42.30 -3.33 -12.89
C CYS A 16 -42.88 -4.75 -12.79
N MET A 17 -42.95 -5.20 -11.52
CA MET A 17 -43.78 -6.28 -10.97
C MET A 17 -43.29 -7.71 -11.22
N THR A 18 -43.40 -8.69 -10.34
CA THR A 18 -43.79 -8.86 -8.91
C THR A 18 -43.51 -10.36 -8.67
N ALA A 19 -42.97 -10.75 -7.52
CA ALA A 19 -43.12 -12.13 -7.05
C ALA A 19 -43.42 -12.12 -5.55
N CYS A 20 -44.64 -12.54 -5.23
CA CYS A 20 -45.14 -12.78 -3.89
C CYS A 20 -45.07 -14.29 -3.63
N GLY A 21 -44.43 -14.70 -2.54
CA GLY A 21 -44.41 -16.07 -2.04
C GLY A 21 -44.30 -16.03 -0.52
N LYS A 22 -45.22 -16.70 0.17
CA LYS A 22 -45.57 -16.53 1.59
C LYS A 22 -45.36 -17.87 2.32
N ALA A 23 -44.76 -17.86 3.50
CA ALA A 23 -45.09 -18.74 4.64
C ALA A 23 -44.28 -18.35 5.89
N ASP A 24 -45.01 -18.21 6.99
CA ASP A 24 -44.62 -17.85 8.36
C ASP A 24 -43.60 -18.81 9.02
N THR A 25 -42.89 -18.33 10.06
CA THR A 25 -42.96 -18.82 11.46
C THR A 25 -41.86 -18.20 12.36
N THR A 26 -42.33 -17.44 13.36
CA THR A 26 -41.80 -17.14 14.73
C THR A 26 -40.39 -16.57 14.97
N GLU A 27 -40.41 -15.34 15.50
CA GLU A 27 -39.69 -14.81 16.68
C GLU A 27 -38.44 -15.53 17.21
N THR A 28 -37.32 -14.80 17.25
CA THR A 28 -36.63 -14.53 18.52
C THR A 28 -35.73 -13.29 18.41
N ASP A 29 -35.99 -12.38 19.33
CA ASP A 29 -35.26 -11.16 19.70
C ASP A 29 -33.83 -11.46 20.16
N VAL A 30 -32.82 -10.81 19.55
CA VAL A 30 -31.59 -10.40 20.24
C VAL A 30 -31.09 -9.10 19.61
N ASP A 31 -31.33 -8.01 20.34
CA ASP A 31 -30.73 -6.68 20.19
C ASP A 31 -29.18 -6.77 20.21
N ILE A 32 -28.52 -6.38 19.12
CA ILE A 32 -27.08 -6.09 19.09
C ILE A 32 -26.93 -4.68 18.52
N PRO A 33 -26.38 -3.71 19.28
CA PRO A 33 -26.06 -2.39 18.74
C PRO A 33 -24.97 -2.56 17.68
N ILE A 34 -25.30 -2.18 16.45
CA ILE A 34 -24.31 -1.97 15.40
C ILE A 34 -23.50 -0.74 15.82
N GLU A 35 -22.34 -0.95 16.45
CA GLU A 35 -21.33 0.08 16.53
C GLU A 35 -20.92 0.42 15.09
N ALA A 36 -21.43 1.57 14.63
CA ALA A 36 -20.91 2.26 13.47
C ALA A 36 -19.43 2.51 13.74
N THR A 37 -18.56 1.71 13.11
CA THR A 37 -17.13 2.01 13.06
C THR A 37 -17.00 3.29 12.27
N ASP A 38 -16.52 4.30 13.00
CA ASP A 38 -16.38 5.70 12.65
C ASP A 38 -16.06 5.91 11.17
N ASN A 39 -17.00 6.59 10.52
CA ASN A 39 -16.75 7.41 9.37
C ASN A 39 -15.91 8.61 9.79
N ASP A 40 -14.61 8.44 10.01
CA ASP A 40 -13.74 9.60 10.25
C ASP A 40 -13.45 10.33 8.93
N THR A 41 -14.43 11.11 8.50
CA THR A 41 -14.20 12.33 7.74
C THR A 41 -14.40 13.49 8.70
N THR A 42 -13.42 13.68 9.59
CA THR A 42 -13.28 14.92 10.34
C THR A 42 -12.17 15.73 9.71
N GLY A 43 -12.52 16.88 9.14
CA GLY A 43 -11.56 17.86 8.63
C GLY A 43 -10.75 18.44 9.79
N GLU A 44 -9.65 17.78 10.13
CA GLU A 44 -8.61 18.35 10.97
C GLU A 44 -7.57 19.06 10.11
N ASN A 45 -7.07 20.18 10.62
CA ASN A 45 -5.93 20.89 10.08
C ASN A 45 -4.68 20.02 10.30
N GLN A 46 -4.55 18.94 9.52
CA GLN A 46 -3.50 17.95 9.66
C GLN A 46 -2.15 18.60 9.35
N ASP A 47 -1.16 18.34 10.21
CA ASP A 47 0.22 18.75 10.00
C ASP A 47 0.67 18.33 8.58
N PRO A 48 1.17 19.27 7.73
CA PRO A 48 1.62 18.97 6.38
C PRO A 48 2.58 17.76 6.30
N LYS A 49 3.43 17.57 7.30
CA LYS A 49 4.34 16.40 7.36
C LYS A 49 3.59 15.10 7.59
N SER A 50 2.56 15.10 8.43
CA SER A 50 1.70 13.92 8.65
C SER A 50 0.96 13.53 7.37
N ILE A 51 0.44 14.52 6.62
CA ILE A 51 -0.18 14.28 5.32
C ILE A 51 0.83 13.65 4.37
N ARG A 52 2.04 14.22 4.29
CA ARG A 52 3.07 13.73 3.38
C ARG A 52 3.52 12.30 3.70
N LYS A 53 3.72 11.98 4.98
CA LYS A 53 4.02 10.61 5.44
C LYS A 53 2.94 9.62 5.00
N SER A 54 1.66 9.99 5.11
CA SER A 54 0.53 9.16 4.67
C SER A 54 0.49 8.95 3.15
N GLU A 55 0.80 9.99 2.36
CA GLU A 55 0.92 9.86 0.91
C GLU A 55 2.04 8.89 0.50
N ILE A 56 3.21 9.02 1.12
CA ILE A 56 4.35 8.13 0.87
C ILE A 56 3.98 6.69 1.24
N GLU A 57 3.41 6.47 2.44
CA GLU A 57 2.97 5.14 2.87
C GLU A 57 1.96 4.54 1.88
N LYS A 58 1.00 5.34 1.41
CA LYS A 58 0.01 4.90 0.43
C LYS A 58 0.67 4.47 -0.88
N GLU A 59 1.65 5.21 -1.38
CA GLU A 59 2.35 4.84 -2.62
C GLU A 59 3.16 3.55 -2.48
N ILE A 60 3.81 3.34 -1.34
CA ILE A 60 4.49 2.07 -1.00
C ILE A 60 3.48 0.93 -0.95
N ARG A 61 2.37 1.11 -0.24
CA ARG A 61 1.32 0.09 -0.11
C ARG A 61 0.68 -0.23 -1.46
N ASN A 62 0.43 0.77 -2.30
CA ASN A 62 -0.05 0.57 -3.68
C ASN A 62 0.94 -0.28 -4.47
N ARG A 63 2.25 0.04 -4.41
CA ARG A 63 3.27 -0.75 -5.14
C ARG A 63 3.30 -2.21 -4.71
N ILE A 64 3.16 -2.48 -3.42
CA ILE A 64 3.13 -3.83 -2.86
C ILE A 64 1.88 -4.58 -3.33
N ASN A 65 0.71 -3.94 -3.29
CA ASN A 65 -0.57 -4.55 -3.70
C ASN A 65 -0.65 -4.80 -5.21
N GLU A 66 -0.07 -3.92 -6.01
CA GLU A 66 0.01 -4.05 -7.47
C GLU A 66 1.15 -4.98 -7.91
N GLY A 67 2.12 -5.22 -7.02
CA GLY A 67 3.26 -6.07 -7.26
C GLY A 67 2.96 -7.55 -7.06
N ASP A 68 3.59 -8.39 -7.88
CA ASP A 68 3.56 -9.84 -7.68
C ASP A 68 4.60 -10.25 -6.62
N TYR A 69 4.42 -9.78 -5.37
CA TYR A 69 5.30 -10.09 -4.24
C TYR A 69 4.90 -11.42 -3.61
N SER A 70 5.02 -12.46 -4.41
CA SER A 70 4.45 -13.77 -4.11
C SER A 70 5.04 -14.41 -2.86
N GLY A 71 4.20 -14.61 -1.84
CA GLY A 71 4.60 -15.18 -0.55
C GLY A 71 5.32 -14.20 0.38
N ALA A 72 5.40 -12.92 0.01
CA ALA A 72 5.64 -11.84 0.94
C ALA A 72 4.31 -11.40 1.58
N LYS A 73 4.31 -11.18 2.88
CA LYS A 73 3.21 -10.58 3.63
C LYS A 73 3.70 -9.29 4.26
N LEU A 74 3.04 -8.18 3.95
CA LEU A 74 3.34 -6.89 4.58
C LEU A 74 2.87 -6.92 6.04
N ASP A 75 3.78 -6.69 6.98
CA ASP A 75 3.48 -6.48 8.40
C ASP A 75 3.13 -5.00 8.62
N ARG A 76 4.09 -4.10 8.37
CA ARG A 76 3.89 -2.67 8.54
C ARG A 76 4.80 -1.83 7.64
N ILE A 77 4.41 -0.56 7.49
CA ILE A 77 5.19 0.51 6.88
C ILE A 77 5.37 1.60 7.95
N THR A 78 6.52 2.24 8.00
CA THR A 78 6.77 3.39 8.86
C THR A 78 7.54 4.45 8.09
N ILE A 79 7.01 5.67 8.05
CA ILE A 79 7.66 6.82 7.43
C ILE A 79 8.06 7.80 8.54
N ASN A 80 9.37 7.95 8.73
CA ASN A 80 9.95 8.84 9.73
C ASN A 80 10.59 10.04 9.06
N GLU A 81 10.70 11.15 9.78
CA GLU A 81 11.61 12.23 9.36
C GLU A 81 13.06 11.77 9.53
N ASN A 82 13.93 12.16 8.59
CA ASN A 82 15.35 11.92 8.69
C ASN A 82 15.99 12.99 9.58
N LEU A 83 16.16 12.68 10.86
CA LEU A 83 16.84 13.58 11.80
C LEU A 83 18.37 13.57 11.64
N GLY A 84 18.91 12.75 10.74
CA GLY A 84 20.32 12.67 10.40
C GLY A 84 20.76 13.67 9.34
N THR A 85 19.82 14.38 8.71
CA THR A 85 20.08 15.36 7.65
C THR A 85 19.63 16.76 8.09
N GLU A 86 20.20 17.79 7.43
CA GLU A 86 19.78 19.18 7.61
C GLU A 86 18.67 19.58 6.62
N GLU A 87 18.28 18.67 5.72
CA GLU A 87 17.29 18.93 4.68
C GLU A 87 15.88 18.91 5.29
N PRO A 88 15.08 19.97 5.13
CA PRO A 88 13.70 19.95 5.56
C PRO A 88 12.89 18.96 4.72
N ASP A 89 11.88 18.35 5.35
CA ASP A 89 10.97 17.40 4.69
C ASP A 89 11.67 16.20 4.06
N ASP A 90 12.77 15.76 4.66
CA ASP A 90 13.47 14.53 4.33
C ASP A 90 12.96 13.36 5.18
N TYR A 91 12.72 12.21 4.54
CA TYR A 91 12.09 11.05 5.14
C TYR A 91 12.91 9.77 5.00
N ILE A 92 12.69 8.85 5.95
CA ILE A 92 13.19 7.48 5.93
C ILE A 92 11.99 6.54 5.85
N ALA A 93 12.01 5.61 4.89
CA ALA A 93 11.00 4.57 4.75
C ALA A 93 11.46 3.24 5.33
N LEU A 94 10.70 2.68 6.27
CA LEU A 94 10.94 1.36 6.86
C LEU A 94 9.79 0.43 6.50
N VAL A 95 10.06 -0.65 5.79
CA VAL A 95 9.04 -1.59 5.31
C VAL A 95 9.34 -2.99 5.84
N TYR A 96 8.35 -3.62 6.46
CA TYR A 96 8.52 -4.89 7.15
C TYR A 96 7.66 -5.96 6.51
N PHE A 97 8.28 -7.06 6.11
CA PHE A 97 7.63 -8.21 5.53
C PHE A 97 7.92 -9.49 6.30
N THR A 98 7.01 -10.45 6.18
CA THR A 98 7.25 -11.86 6.45
C THR A 98 7.28 -12.63 5.13
N PHE A 99 8.20 -13.58 4.98
CA PHE A 99 8.32 -14.43 3.80
C PHE A 99 7.93 -15.88 4.12
N GLU A 100 6.98 -16.42 3.37
CA GLU A 100 6.35 -17.72 3.69
C GLU A 100 6.67 -18.84 2.71
N ARG A 101 7.37 -18.54 1.60
CA ARG A 101 7.72 -19.57 0.62
C ARG A 101 8.79 -20.50 1.20
N LYS A 102 8.59 -21.81 1.03
CA LYS A 102 9.54 -22.85 1.43
C LYS A 102 10.67 -22.98 0.40
N ASN A 103 11.53 -21.97 0.35
CA ASN A 103 12.67 -21.92 -0.54
C ASN A 103 13.97 -22.22 0.22
N THR A 104 15.02 -22.64 -0.50
CA THR A 104 16.38 -22.65 0.06
C THR A 104 16.78 -21.23 0.48
N HIS A 105 17.77 -21.13 1.37
CA HIS A 105 18.31 -19.84 1.80
C HIS A 105 18.69 -18.93 0.62
N GLU A 106 19.38 -19.48 -0.37
CA GLU A 106 19.84 -18.76 -1.57
C GLU A 106 18.66 -18.21 -2.39
N THR A 107 17.70 -19.07 -2.75
CA THR A 107 16.52 -18.64 -3.51
C THR A 107 15.65 -17.66 -2.72
N ALA A 108 15.55 -17.81 -1.41
CA ALA A 108 14.84 -16.86 -0.56
C ALA A 108 15.54 -15.49 -0.57
N ASN A 109 16.88 -15.43 -0.45
CA ASN A 109 17.66 -14.19 -0.53
C ASN A 109 17.41 -13.47 -1.86
N GLU A 110 17.50 -14.20 -2.97
CA GLU A 110 17.28 -13.65 -4.32
C GLU A 110 15.89 -13.03 -4.46
N MET A 111 14.84 -13.72 -3.98
CA MET A 111 13.47 -13.23 -4.06
C MET A 111 13.26 -12.00 -3.18
N MET A 112 13.69 -12.04 -1.92
CA MET A 112 13.54 -10.91 -0.99
C MET A 112 14.32 -9.69 -1.47
N LYS A 113 15.52 -9.88 -2.03
CA LYS A 113 16.30 -8.81 -2.65
C LYS A 113 15.59 -8.24 -3.87
N MET A 114 15.10 -9.08 -4.77
CA MET A 114 14.38 -8.63 -5.97
C MET A 114 13.13 -7.80 -5.61
N TYR A 115 12.36 -8.22 -4.61
CA TYR A 115 11.20 -7.47 -4.13
C TYR A 115 11.60 -6.15 -3.47
N SER A 116 12.67 -6.15 -2.68
CA SER A 116 13.19 -4.92 -2.06
C SER A 116 13.69 -3.92 -3.10
N ASP A 117 14.46 -4.38 -4.08
CA ASP A 117 14.99 -3.57 -5.18
C ASP A 117 13.87 -2.99 -6.04
N ASP A 118 12.87 -3.81 -6.39
CA ASP A 118 11.73 -3.39 -7.17
C ASP A 118 10.88 -2.33 -6.45
N LEU A 119 10.68 -2.48 -5.13
CA LEU A 119 9.96 -1.52 -4.32
C LEU A 119 10.63 -0.15 -4.36
N VAL A 120 11.92 -0.07 -3.99
CA VAL A 120 12.64 1.21 -3.94
C VAL A 120 12.86 1.81 -5.33
N ALA A 121 13.08 0.98 -6.36
CA ALA A 121 13.17 1.46 -7.73
C ALA A 121 11.84 2.09 -8.20
N THR A 122 10.71 1.56 -7.75
CA THR A 122 9.40 2.12 -8.12
C THR A 122 9.13 3.45 -7.41
N ILE A 123 9.51 3.58 -6.14
CA ILE A 123 9.46 4.85 -5.40
C ILE A 123 10.23 5.93 -6.18
N ALA A 124 11.48 5.63 -6.57
CA ALA A 124 12.31 6.53 -7.37
C ALA A 124 11.66 6.90 -8.73
N LYS A 125 11.12 5.90 -9.46
CA LYS A 125 10.44 6.13 -10.76
C LYS A 125 9.19 6.99 -10.65
N LYS A 126 8.48 6.93 -9.52
CA LYS A 126 7.32 7.79 -9.24
C LYS A 126 7.71 9.22 -8.86
N GLY A 127 9.00 9.52 -8.75
CA GLY A 127 9.49 10.86 -8.42
C GLY A 127 9.32 11.22 -6.94
N ILE A 128 9.22 10.22 -6.06
CA ILE A 128 9.21 10.42 -4.60
C ILE A 128 10.68 10.55 -4.16
N GLN A 129 11.20 11.78 -4.20
CA GLN A 129 12.62 12.09 -3.98
C GLN A 129 12.92 12.57 -2.56
N ASP A 130 11.88 12.81 -1.77
CA ASP A 130 11.93 13.22 -0.38
C ASP A 130 12.14 12.03 0.58
N ILE A 131 12.41 10.84 0.05
CA ILE A 131 12.92 9.70 0.82
C ILE A 131 14.41 9.56 0.54
N SER A 132 15.27 10.01 1.46
CA SER A 132 16.72 9.86 1.35
C SER A 132 17.20 8.44 1.65
N GLU A 133 16.49 7.72 2.52
CA GLU A 133 16.88 6.38 2.96
C GLU A 133 15.68 5.43 3.01
N ALA A 134 15.91 4.17 2.66
CA ALA A 134 14.92 3.12 2.79
C ALA A 134 15.53 1.85 3.37
N ALA A 135 14.80 1.15 4.22
CA ALA A 135 15.17 -0.17 4.71
C ALA A 135 14.00 -1.14 4.60
N VAL A 136 14.25 -2.29 3.97
CA VAL A 136 13.29 -3.39 3.85
C VAL A 136 13.74 -4.52 4.75
N PHE A 137 12.89 -4.88 5.70
CA PHE A 137 13.11 -5.94 6.68
C PHE A 137 12.28 -7.15 6.31
N TRP A 138 12.89 -8.32 6.43
CA TRP A 138 12.26 -9.60 6.13
C TRP A 138 12.40 -10.56 7.29
N GLU A 139 11.31 -11.18 7.69
CA GLU A 139 11.28 -12.39 8.52
C GLU A 139 11.08 -13.60 7.61
N ASP A 140 12.13 -14.42 7.43
CA ASP A 140 12.09 -15.65 6.64
C ASP A 140 11.68 -16.80 7.57
N ASN A 141 10.37 -17.04 7.66
CA ASN A 141 9.79 -18.01 8.57
C ASN A 141 10.30 -19.44 8.33
N TYR A 142 10.53 -19.79 7.07
CA TYR A 142 10.93 -21.14 6.72
C TYR A 142 12.39 -21.42 7.11
N ASN A 143 13.28 -20.45 6.89
CA ASN A 143 14.69 -20.58 7.22
C ASN A 143 15.04 -20.03 8.62
N ASN A 144 14.03 -19.59 9.39
CA ASN A 144 14.13 -19.11 10.78
C ASN A 144 15.22 -18.04 10.96
N ARG A 145 15.16 -16.97 10.14
CA ARG A 145 16.11 -15.86 10.16
C ARG A 145 15.46 -14.54 9.76
N ASN A 146 16.17 -13.45 10.05
CA ASN A 146 15.80 -12.11 9.63
C ASN A 146 16.82 -11.54 8.65
N LEU A 147 16.34 -10.78 7.67
CA LEU A 147 17.18 -10.08 6.70
C LEU A 147 16.82 -8.60 6.63
N LYS A 148 17.78 -7.80 6.21
CA LYS A 148 17.61 -6.36 5.96
C LYS A 148 18.34 -5.97 4.69
N HIS A 149 17.64 -5.27 3.80
CA HIS A 149 18.23 -4.54 2.68
C HIS A 149 18.08 -3.05 2.94
N ALA A 150 19.20 -2.32 3.06
CA ALA A 150 19.22 -0.88 3.27
C ALA A 150 19.69 -0.16 2.02
N TYR A 151 19.09 1.00 1.77
CA TYR A 151 19.23 1.77 0.55
C TYR A 151 19.36 3.26 0.84
N GLU A 152 20.11 3.95 0.00
CA GLU A 152 20.20 5.41 0.00
C GLU A 152 19.88 5.97 -1.38
N TYR A 153 19.09 7.05 -1.40
CA TYR A 153 18.72 7.76 -2.61
C TYR A 153 19.85 8.67 -3.07
N ARG A 154 20.36 8.43 -4.27
CA ARG A 154 21.42 9.25 -4.89
C ARG A 154 21.14 9.35 -6.39
N ASN A 155 21.48 10.48 -7.03
CA ASN A 155 21.50 10.60 -8.50
C ASN A 155 20.24 10.08 -9.23
N GLY A 156 19.04 10.23 -8.65
CA GLY A 156 17.79 9.79 -9.29
C GLY A 156 17.34 8.35 -8.96
N GLY A 157 18.03 7.61 -8.09
CA GLY A 157 17.67 6.24 -7.73
C GLY A 157 18.22 5.76 -6.39
N PHE A 158 17.72 4.62 -5.91
CA PHE A 158 18.19 3.99 -4.68
C PHE A 158 19.36 3.04 -4.96
N TYR A 159 20.36 3.08 -4.09
CA TYR A 159 21.52 2.19 -4.12
C TYR A 159 21.62 1.43 -2.82
N VAL A 160 21.90 0.12 -2.91
CA VAL A 160 22.14 -0.72 -1.72
C VAL A 160 23.37 -0.19 -0.98
N THR A 161 23.21 0.08 0.31
CA THR A 161 24.31 0.51 1.20
C THR A 161 24.71 -0.58 2.17
N ASP A 162 23.76 -1.43 2.57
CA ASP A 162 23.99 -2.50 3.53
C ASP A 162 23.01 -3.65 3.33
N VAL A 163 23.50 -4.86 3.57
CA VAL A 163 22.72 -6.09 3.52
C VAL A 163 23.11 -6.93 4.73
N MET A 164 22.11 -7.33 5.53
CA MET A 164 22.33 -8.12 6.74
C MET A 164 21.45 -9.37 6.73
N GLY A 165 21.98 -10.47 7.28
CA GLY A 165 21.22 -11.71 7.51
C GLY A 165 21.16 -12.69 6.32
N GLU A 166 21.83 -12.37 5.21
CA GLU A 166 21.95 -13.26 4.05
C GLU A 166 22.77 -14.52 4.30
#